data_AF-A0A383E0H8-F1
#
_entry.id   AF-A0A383E0H8-F1
#
_cell.length_a   1.000
_cell.length_b   1.000
_cell.length_c   1.000
_cell.angle_alpha   90.00
_cell.angle_beta   90.00
_cell.angle_gamma   90.00
#
_symmetry.space_group_name_H-M   'P 1'
#
loop_
_entity.id
_entity.type
_entity.pdbx_description
1 polymer ?
#
loop_
_entity_poly.entity_id
_entity_poly.type
_entity_poly.pdbx_seq_one_letter_code
_entity_poly.pdbx_strand_id
1 'polypeptide(L)'
;MANHFKADGHKVVIAGTGNELERKIFSQSNIEVEYFEARKIKRKGFMTVFDPNIYQTISRPDAKLIKFLKGFDPDLVLGMGGYPSISTCSAVDGSDRTVVVIHEQNAKAGLANRYLAWT
;
A
#
# COMPACT_ATOMS: atom_id res chain seq x y z
N MET A 1 -9.88 -11.05 -3.94
CA MET A 1 -8.43 -11.32 -3.94
C MET A 1 -7.94 -11.84 -2.60
N ALA A 2 -7.91 -11.04 -1.53
CA ALA A 2 -7.35 -11.48 -0.23
C ALA A 2 -8.00 -12.76 0.34
N ASN A 3 -9.34 -12.89 0.28
CA ASN A 3 -10.03 -14.14 0.67
C ASN A 3 -9.66 -15.35 -0.20
N HIS A 4 -9.34 -15.14 -1.47
CA HIS A 4 -8.96 -16.22 -2.39
C HIS A 4 -7.58 -16.76 -2.01
N PHE A 5 -6.58 -15.88 -1.86
CA PHE A 5 -5.26 -16.26 -1.34
C PHE A 5 -5.36 -16.98 0.01
N LYS A 6 -6.23 -16.51 0.92
CA LYS A 6 -6.45 -17.18 2.20
C LYS A 6 -7.08 -18.56 2.04
N ALA A 7 -8.06 -18.70 1.15
CA ALA A 7 -8.71 -19.99 0.86
C ALA A 7 -7.73 -21.01 0.24
N ASP A 8 -6.76 -20.52 -0.52
CA ASP A 8 -5.68 -21.33 -1.10
C ASP A 8 -4.56 -21.65 -0.09
N GLY A 9 -4.72 -21.25 1.19
CA GLY A 9 -3.81 -21.58 2.28
C GLY A 9 -2.67 -20.58 2.51
N HIS A 10 -2.65 -19.44 1.82
CA HIS A 10 -1.64 -18.41 2.02
C HIS A 10 -1.89 -17.59 3.30
N LYS A 11 -0.81 -17.14 3.94
CA LYS A 11 -0.88 -16.13 5.00
C LYS A 11 -1.11 -14.75 4.37
N VAL A 12 -2.21 -14.10 4.74
CA VAL A 12 -2.61 -12.81 4.16
C VAL A 12 -2.86 -11.79 5.26
N VAL A 13 -2.21 -10.63 5.12
CA VAL A 13 -2.44 -9.46 5.97
C VAL A 13 -2.75 -8.26 5.08
N ILE A 14 -3.78 -7.49 5.46
CA ILE A 14 -4.10 -6.22 4.82
C ILE A 14 -3.33 -5.10 5.53
N ALA A 15 -2.54 -4.34 4.79
CA ALA A 15 -1.91 -3.11 5.29
C ALA A 15 -2.82 -1.91 5.00
N GLY A 16 -3.34 -1.28 6.05
CA GLY A 16 -4.25 -0.13 5.97
C GLY A 16 -3.73 1.12 6.69
N THR A 17 -4.49 2.20 6.60
CA THR A 17 -4.27 3.46 7.31
C THR A 17 -5.05 3.56 8.62
N GLY A 18 -6.11 2.77 8.76
CA GLY A 18 -6.93 2.75 9.96
C GLY A 18 -7.85 3.95 10.07
N ASN A 19 -8.16 4.59 8.94
CA ASN A 19 -9.27 5.53 8.88
C ASN A 19 -10.60 4.80 9.17
N GLU A 20 -11.62 5.56 9.58
CA GLU A 20 -12.91 5.00 10.03
C GLU A 20 -13.58 4.12 8.97
N LEU A 21 -13.49 4.51 7.70
CA LEU A 21 -14.06 3.75 6.59
C LEU A 21 -13.36 2.38 6.43
N GLU A 22 -12.03 2.35 6.41
CA GLU A 22 -11.26 1.11 6.34
C GLU A 22 -11.55 0.20 7.53
N ARG A 23 -11.59 0.75 8.75
CA ARG A 23 -11.91 -0.03 9.95
C ARG A 23 -13.29 -0.65 9.86
N LYS A 24 -14.29 0.10 9.37
CA LYS A 24 -15.66 -0.39 9.18
C LYS A 24 -15.73 -1.47 8.11
N ILE A 25 -15.00 -1.32 7.01
CA ILE A 25 -14.97 -2.30 5.92
C ILE A 25 -14.28 -3.58 6.39
N PHE A 26 -13.10 -3.47 6.99
CA PHE A 26 -12.30 -4.64 7.31
C PHE A 26 -12.70 -5.34 8.60
N SER A 27 -13.43 -4.69 9.52
CA SER A 27 -14.01 -5.35 10.70
C SER A 27 -15.03 -6.44 10.34
N GLN A 28 -15.56 -6.41 9.12
CA GLN A 28 -16.48 -7.42 8.60
C GLN A 28 -15.74 -8.58 7.92
N SER A 29 -14.40 -8.55 7.86
CA SER A 29 -13.58 -9.56 7.21
C SER A 29 -12.83 -10.41 8.24
N ASN A 30 -12.63 -11.70 7.93
CA ASN A 30 -11.78 -12.60 8.73
C ASN A 30 -10.30 -12.51 8.34
N ILE A 31 -9.87 -11.43 7.68
CA ILE A 31 -8.48 -11.24 7.26
C ILE A 31 -7.80 -10.37 8.30
N GLU A 32 -6.56 -10.72 8.65
CA GLU A 32 -5.77 -9.90 9.55
C GLU A 32 -5.49 -8.54 8.92
N VAL A 33 -5.59 -7.47 9.71
CA VAL A 33 -5.39 -6.10 9.22
C VAL A 33 -4.41 -5.41 10.15
N GLU A 34 -3.34 -4.88 9.57
CA GLU A 34 -2.36 -4.07 10.26
C GLU A 34 -2.44 -2.63 9.77
N TYR A 35 -2.43 -1.70 10.72
CA TYR A 35 -2.59 -0.28 10.44
C TYR A 35 -1.28 0.48 10.63
N PHE A 36 -0.93 1.27 9.61
CA PHE A 36 0.28 2.07 9.51
C PHE A 36 -0.06 3.54 9.29
N GLU A 37 0.80 4.43 9.76
CA GLU A 37 0.58 5.85 9.59
C GLU A 37 0.98 6.28 8.19
N ALA A 38 0.03 6.25 7.26
CA ALA A 38 0.26 6.83 5.96
C ALA A 38 0.10 8.36 6.07
N ARG A 39 1.18 9.11 5.85
CA ARG A 39 1.16 10.58 5.85
C ARG A 39 0.25 11.08 4.73
N LYS A 40 -0.89 11.68 5.11
CA LYS A 40 -1.82 12.30 4.16
C LYS A 40 -1.15 13.46 3.45
N ILE A 41 -1.23 13.45 2.12
CA ILE A 41 -0.93 14.63 1.32
C ILE A 41 -1.99 15.70 1.62
N LYS A 42 -1.57 16.90 2.04
CA LYS A 42 -2.44 18.08 1.95
C LYS A 42 -2.56 18.44 0.46
N ARG A 43 -3.65 18.00 -0.20
CA ARG A 43 -3.94 18.38 -1.58
C ARG A 43 -4.17 19.90 -1.65
N LYS A 44 -3.21 20.66 -2.17
CA LYS A 44 -3.33 22.10 -2.47
C LYS A 44 -3.78 22.31 -3.94
N GLY A 45 -4.93 21.74 -4.32
CA GLY A 45 -5.54 21.96 -5.64
C GLY A 45 -4.78 21.33 -6.82
N PHE A 46 -5.03 21.83 -8.05
CA PHE A 46 -4.46 21.30 -9.31
C PHE A 46 -2.92 21.29 -9.34
N MET A 47 -2.25 22.19 -8.62
CA MET A 47 -0.78 22.26 -8.53
C MET A 47 -0.16 21.08 -7.78
N THR A 48 -0.92 20.38 -6.93
CA THR A 48 -0.47 19.19 -6.18
C THR A 48 0.02 18.05 -7.10
N VAL A 49 -0.49 17.99 -8.34
CA VAL A 49 -0.16 16.94 -9.31
C VAL A 49 1.23 17.14 -9.92
N PHE A 50 1.72 18.39 -9.92
CA PHE A 50 2.99 18.77 -10.54
C PHE A 50 4.15 18.84 -9.55
N ASP A 51 3.93 18.61 -8.24
CA ASP A 51 5.00 18.62 -7.24
C ASP A 51 5.60 17.20 -7.09
N PRO A 52 6.79 16.92 -7.65
CA PRO A 52 7.44 15.62 -7.53
C PRO A 52 7.86 15.31 -6.07
N ASN A 53 7.99 16.32 -5.20
CA ASN A 53 8.36 16.13 -3.79
C ASN A 53 7.21 15.57 -2.94
N ILE A 54 5.99 15.59 -3.48
CA ILE A 54 4.83 15.02 -2.79
C ILE A 54 4.97 13.51 -2.64
N TYR A 55 5.45 12.84 -3.69
CA TYR A 55 5.70 11.39 -3.65
C TYR A 55 6.85 11.05 -2.72
N GLN A 56 7.92 11.83 -2.68
CA GLN A 56 9.04 11.61 -1.76
C GLN A 56 8.64 11.72 -0.28
N THR A 57 7.61 12.50 0.02
CA THR A 57 7.10 12.66 1.39
C THR A 57 6.18 11.50 1.80
N ILE A 58 5.49 10.88 0.83
CA ILE A 58 4.58 9.73 1.03
C ILE A 58 5.32 8.40 0.94
N SER A 59 6.37 8.34 0.11
CA SER A 59 7.13 7.13 -0.18
C SER A 59 8.06 6.72 0.93
N ARG A 60 8.25 7.54 1.97
CA ARG A 60 9.00 7.14 3.15
C ARG A 60 8.12 6.23 4.03
N PRO A 61 8.30 4.90 3.99
CA PRO A 61 7.63 4.03 4.95
C PRO A 61 8.04 4.43 6.37
N ASP A 62 7.06 4.41 7.28
CA ASP A 62 7.37 4.58 8.69
C ASP A 62 8.16 3.37 9.23
N ALA A 63 8.84 3.55 10.35
CA ALA A 63 9.65 2.49 10.95
C ALA A 63 8.81 1.26 11.37
N LYS A 64 7.53 1.45 11.69
CA LYS A 64 6.61 0.38 12.07
C LYS A 64 6.30 -0.52 10.87
N LEU A 65 6.06 0.06 9.70
CA LEU A 65 5.83 -0.63 8.45
C LEU A 65 7.07 -1.43 8.03
N ILE A 66 8.26 -0.81 8.07
CA ILE A 66 9.52 -1.52 7.75
C ILE A 66 9.72 -2.70 8.70
N LYS A 67 9.54 -2.49 10.02
CA LYS A 67 9.69 -3.56 11.02
C LYS A 67 8.68 -4.68 10.80
N PHE A 68 7.43 -4.33 10.49
CA PHE A 68 6.39 -5.30 10.16
C PHE A 68 6.76 -6.11 8.93
N LEU A 69 7.13 -5.48 7.82
CA LEU A 69 7.47 -6.16 6.58
C LEU A 69 8.67 -7.09 6.74
N LYS A 70 9.70 -6.68 7.51
CA LYS A 70 10.84 -7.54 7.84
C LYS A 70 10.47 -8.76 8.69
N GLY A 71 9.51 -8.60 9.61
CA GLY A 71 9.03 -9.70 10.45
C GLY A 71 8.02 -10.61 9.74
N PHE A 72 7.24 -10.05 8.82
CA PHE A 72 6.26 -10.78 8.02
C PHE A 72 6.91 -11.51 6.84
N ASP A 73 7.99 -10.96 6.29
CA ASP A 73 8.79 -11.49 5.18
C ASP A 73 7.96 -11.93 3.96
N PRO A 74 7.20 -10.99 3.34
CA PRO A 74 6.25 -11.33 2.28
C PRO A 74 6.94 -11.83 1.01
N ASP A 75 6.39 -12.89 0.40
CA ASP A 75 6.73 -13.29 -0.97
C ASP A 75 6.12 -12.34 -2.02
N LEU A 76 4.97 -11.74 -1.68
CA LEU A 76 4.16 -10.94 -2.59
C LEU A 76 3.56 -9.73 -1.85
N VAL A 77 3.70 -8.54 -2.45
CA VAL A 77 2.99 -7.34 -2.05
C VAL A 77 2.09 -6.88 -3.19
N LEU A 78 0.78 -6.75 -2.91
CA LEU A 78 -0.21 -6.31 -3.87
C LEU A 78 -0.64 -4.86 -3.59
N GLY A 79 -0.19 -3.92 -4.42
CA GLY A 79 -0.57 -2.52 -4.38
C GLY A 79 -1.91 -2.28 -5.07
N MET A 80 -2.97 -2.04 -4.29
CA MET A 80 -4.33 -1.80 -4.80
C MET A 80 -4.63 -0.32 -5.10
N GLY A 81 -3.59 0.53 -5.12
CA GLY A 81 -3.70 1.96 -5.33
C GLY A 81 -3.98 2.79 -4.08
N GLY A 82 -3.94 4.11 -4.25
CA GLY A 82 -3.95 5.07 -3.16
C GLY A 82 -2.56 5.33 -2.58
N TYR A 83 -2.44 6.44 -1.86
CA TYR A 83 -1.16 6.89 -1.30
C TYR A 83 -0.52 5.90 -0.30
N PRO A 84 -1.25 5.08 0.49
CA PRO A 84 -0.63 4.10 1.40
C PRO A 84 0.09 2.97 0.66
N SER A 85 -0.40 2.57 -0.52
CA SER A 85 0.26 1.53 -1.33
C SER A 85 1.66 1.94 -1.76
N ILE A 86 1.94 3.23 -1.91
CA ILE A 86 3.28 3.73 -2.24
C ILE A 86 4.27 3.33 -1.14
N SER A 87 3.97 3.65 0.12
CA SER A 87 4.87 3.31 1.23
C SER A 87 5.10 1.81 1.40
N THR A 88 4.07 0.98 1.20
CA THR A 88 4.20 -0.48 1.34
C THR A 88 5.00 -1.09 0.20
N CYS A 89 4.73 -0.71 -1.05
CA CYS A 89 5.43 -1.26 -2.21
C CYS A 89 6.89 -0.78 -2.25
N SER A 90 7.13 0.52 -2.07
CA SER A 90 8.49 1.09 -2.07
C SER A 90 9.37 0.55 -0.93
N ALA A 91 8.78 0.06 0.16
CA ALA A 91 9.55 -0.53 1.27
C ALA A 91 10.19 -1.89 0.92
N VAL A 92 9.71 -2.57 -0.13
CA VAL A 92 10.17 -3.90 -0.55
C VAL A 92 10.72 -3.94 -1.97
N ASP A 93 10.72 -2.81 -2.68
CA ASP A 93 11.04 -2.68 -4.10
C ASP A 93 12.46 -3.13 -4.50
N GLY A 94 13.39 -3.14 -3.54
CA GLY A 94 14.76 -3.67 -3.72
C GLY A 94 14.98 -5.06 -3.12
N SER A 95 13.91 -5.79 -2.77
CA SER A 95 14.03 -7.15 -2.23
C SER A 95 14.24 -8.17 -3.34
N ASP A 96 15.27 -9.01 -3.22
CA ASP A 96 15.49 -10.13 -4.14
C ASP A 96 14.40 -11.23 -4.05
N ARG A 97 13.57 -11.19 -3.00
CA ARG A 97 12.57 -12.21 -2.68
C ARG A 97 11.14 -11.74 -2.91
N THR A 98 10.85 -10.47 -2.64
CA THR A 98 9.47 -9.97 -2.65
C THR A 98 9.06 -9.50 -4.04
N VAL A 99 7.99 -10.07 -4.58
CA VAL A 99 7.38 -9.58 -5.83
C VAL A 99 6.39 -8.48 -5.50
N VAL A 100 6.49 -7.33 -6.17
CA VAL A 100 5.49 -6.26 -6.11
C VAL A 100 4.56 -6.36 -7.32
N VAL A 101 3.26 -6.41 -7.08
CA VAL A 101 2.23 -6.37 -8.13
C VAL A 101 1.32 -5.18 -7.87
N ILE A 102 1.03 -4.41 -8.92
CA ILE A 102 0.16 -3.24 -8.84
C ILE A 102 -1.15 -3.55 -9.57
N HIS A 103 -2.27 -3.21 -8.96
CA HIS A 103 -3.59 -3.35 -9.54
C HIS A 103 -4.32 -2.00 -9.60
N GLU A 104 -4.88 -1.69 -10.77
CA GLU A 104 -5.71 -0.51 -11.00
C GLU A 104 -7.15 -0.91 -11.31
N GLN A 105 -8.09 -0.43 -10.50
CA GLN A 105 -9.53 -0.72 -10.66
C GLN A 105 -10.18 0.21 -11.71
N ASN A 106 -9.59 1.36 -11.98
CA ASN A 106 -10.18 2.38 -12.86
C ASN A 106 -9.66 2.26 -14.30
N ALA A 107 -10.41 2.82 -15.25
CA ALA A 107 -9.97 2.89 -16.66
C ALA A 107 -8.72 3.76 -16.88
N LYS A 108 -8.39 4.65 -15.94
CA LYS A 108 -7.17 5.48 -15.96
C LYS A 108 -6.41 5.25 -14.66
N ALA A 109 -5.13 4.93 -14.78
CA ALA A 109 -4.25 4.72 -13.63
C ALA A 109 -4.24 5.93 -12.70
N GLY A 110 -4.45 5.70 -11.41
CA GLY A 110 -4.31 6.69 -10.36
C GLY A 110 -2.86 7.15 -10.20
N LEU A 111 -2.66 8.32 -9.58
CA LEU A 111 -1.35 8.92 -9.36
C LEU A 111 -0.36 7.96 -8.65
N ALA A 112 -0.82 7.25 -7.61
CA ALA A 112 0.00 6.31 -6.86
C ALA A 112 0.48 5.13 -7.71
N ASN A 113 -0.43 4.53 -8.48
CA ASN A 113 -0.10 3.40 -9.35
C ASN A 113 0.83 3.82 -10.50
N ARG A 114 0.62 5.02 -11.07
CA ARG A 114 1.55 5.56 -12.07
C ARG A 114 2.94 5.79 -11.50
N TYR A 115 3.03 6.33 -10.28
CA TYR A 115 4.33 6.52 -9.62
C TYR A 115 5.03 5.17 -9.39
N LEU A 116 4.33 4.20 -8.80
CA LEU A 116 4.88 2.86 -8.53
C LEU A 116 5.24 2.07 -9.80
N ALA A 117 4.60 2.34 -10.93
CA ALA A 117 4.95 1.69 -12.19
C ALA A 117 6.21 2.27 -12.85
N TRP A 118 6.70 3.41 -12.38
CA TRP A 118 7.86 4.13 -12.95
C TRP A 118 9.10 4.02 -12.06
N THR A 119 8.94 3.59 -10.81
CA THR A 119 10.01 3.30 -9.85
C THR A 119 10.33 1.82 -9.90
#